data_AF-S7WR60-F1
#
_entry.id   AF-S7WR60-F1
#
_cell.length_a   1.000
_cell.length_b   1.000
_cell.length_c   1.000
_cell.angle_alpha   90.00
_cell.angle_beta   90.00
_cell.angle_gamma   90.00
#
_symmetry.space_group_name_H-M   'P 1'
#
loop_
_entity.id
_entity.type
_entity.pdbx_description
1 polymer ?
#
loop_
_entity_poly.entity_id
_entity_poly.type
_entity_poly.pdbx_seq_one_letter_code
_entity_poly.pdbx_strand_id
1 'polypeptide(L)'
;MKFLKLIMFIILSACSVATYAKNKEKLVIVHVTDLPKQYSFSPNTSIEVQSVSDKPLNVKKVVVNRGACLALPDDRTKNLPSYGSRAEYLMGGCYAKHITEIAVYLDNNQVVVFNFNN
;
A
#
# COMPACT_ATOMS: atom_id res chain seq x y z
N MET A 1 38.41 21.10 31.81
CA MET A 1 37.83 19.94 31.10
C MET A 1 36.29 20.04 30.98
N LYS A 2 35.73 21.14 30.44
CA LYS A 2 34.26 21.30 30.30
C LYS A 2 33.80 21.47 28.84
N PHE A 3 34.70 21.83 27.92
CA PHE A 3 34.36 22.08 26.51
C PHE A 3 34.31 20.81 25.64
N LEU A 4 34.98 19.72 26.03
CA LEU A 4 35.04 18.49 25.22
C LEU A 4 33.72 17.68 25.24
N LYS A 5 32.92 17.82 26.31
CA LYS A 5 31.64 17.10 26.43
C LYS A 5 30.50 17.70 25.61
N LEU A 6 30.58 19.00 25.28
CA LEU A 6 29.50 19.69 24.56
C LEU A 6 29.52 19.36 23.05
N ILE A 7 30.71 19.21 22.47
CA ILE A 7 30.88 18.91 21.03
C ILE A 7 30.39 17.50 20.70
N MET A 8 30.57 16.55 21.62
CA MET A 8 30.14 15.15 21.42
C MET A 8 28.61 14.99 21.41
N PHE A 9 27.86 15.93 22.00
CA PHE A 9 26.39 15.90 22.01
C PHE A 9 25.77 16.45 20.71
N ILE A 10 26.46 17.36 20.02
CA ILE A 10 25.95 17.96 18.76
C ILE A 10 26.10 16.97 17.59
N ILE A 11 27.12 16.12 17.61
CA ILE A 11 27.39 15.18 16.51
C ILE A 11 26.42 13.98 16.53
N LEU A 12 25.93 13.54 17.69
CA LEU A 12 24.91 12.47 17.74
C LEU A 12 23.53 12.93 17.24
N SER A 13 23.24 14.24 17.23
CA SER A 13 21.96 14.78 16.78
C SER A 13 21.83 14.86 15.25
N ALA A 14 22.91 14.73 14.49
CA ALA A 14 22.89 14.90 13.03
C ALA A 14 22.76 13.57 12.27
N CYS A 15 22.98 12.42 12.92
CA CYS A 15 22.93 11.10 12.27
C CYS A 15 21.52 10.49 12.17
N SER A 16 20.48 11.11 12.71
CA SER A 16 19.11 10.57 12.64
C SER A 16 18.27 11.07 11.45
N VAL A 17 18.80 11.98 10.62
CA VAL A 17 18.02 12.62 9.55
C VAL A 17 18.51 12.26 8.13
N ALA A 18 19.58 11.47 7.99
CA ALA A 18 20.26 11.25 6.72
C ALA A 18 20.16 9.81 6.15
N THR A 19 19.15 9.03 6.53
CA THR A 19 18.88 7.70 5.94
C THR A 19 17.54 7.59 5.20
N TYR A 20 16.78 8.68 5.06
CA TYR A 20 15.53 8.74 4.26
C TYR A 20 15.76 9.13 2.80
N ALA A 21 16.90 8.75 2.22
CA ALA A 21 17.26 9.21 0.88
C ALA A 21 17.95 8.11 0.07
N LYS A 22 17.31 6.94 -0.09
CA LYS A 22 17.46 6.10 -1.32
C LYS A 22 16.63 4.80 -1.39
N ASN A 23 15.55 4.65 -0.64
CA ASN A 23 14.55 3.67 -1.07
C ASN A 23 13.66 4.38 -2.09
N LYS A 24 13.39 3.79 -3.26
CA LYS A 24 12.22 4.21 -4.02
C LYS A 24 11.04 3.84 -3.13
N GLU A 25 10.63 4.75 -2.26
CA GLU A 25 9.69 4.48 -1.16
C GLU A 25 8.41 3.95 -1.80
N LYS A 26 8.22 2.63 -1.66
CA LYS A 26 6.91 2.04 -1.93
C LYS A 26 5.96 2.79 -1.02
N LEU A 27 4.90 3.39 -1.57
CA LEU A 27 3.92 4.15 -0.80
C LEU A 27 2.92 3.23 -0.11
N VAL A 28 2.68 2.07 -0.72
CA VAL A 28 1.78 1.03 -0.22
C VAL A 28 2.40 -0.35 -0.43
N ILE A 29 1.89 -1.33 0.30
CA ILE A 29 2.04 -2.76 0.05
C ILE A 29 0.65 -3.38 -0.11
N VAL A 30 0.59 -4.52 -0.79
CA VAL A 30 -0.67 -5.19 -1.09
C VAL A 30 -0.63 -6.64 -0.62
N HIS A 31 -1.66 -7.06 0.08
CA HIS A 31 -1.92 -8.45 0.44
C HIS A 31 -3.17 -8.94 -0.29
N VAL A 32 -3.12 -10.18 -0.78
CA VAL A 32 -4.17 -10.79 -1.58
C VAL A 32 -4.59 -12.10 -0.92
N THR A 33 -5.88 -12.26 -0.65
CA THR A 33 -6.42 -13.42 0.07
C THR A 33 -7.65 -13.96 -0.64
N ASP A 34 -7.70 -15.27 -0.89
CA ASP A 34 -8.92 -15.93 -1.36
C ASP A 34 -9.95 -16.02 -0.23
N LEU A 35 -11.19 -15.66 -0.54
CA LEU A 35 -12.31 -15.70 0.39
C LEU A 35 -13.06 -17.02 0.26
N PRO A 36 -13.49 -17.64 1.37
CA PRO A 36 -14.38 -18.79 1.31
C PRO A 36 -15.71 -18.36 0.70
N LYS A 37 -16.06 -18.92 -0.47
CA LYS A 37 -17.34 -18.66 -1.13
C LYS A 37 -18.49 -19.09 -0.23
N GLN A 38 -19.33 -18.14 0.18
CA GLN A 38 -20.58 -18.44 0.86
C GLN A 38 -21.76 -18.54 -0.12
N TYR A 39 -21.73 -17.79 -1.25
CA TYR A 39 -22.81 -17.73 -2.24
C TYR A 39 -22.28 -17.53 -3.67
N SER A 40 -23.10 -17.77 -4.70
CA SER A 40 -22.68 -17.67 -6.11
C SER A 40 -22.25 -16.25 -6.54
N PHE A 41 -22.73 -15.21 -5.86
CA PHE A 41 -22.40 -13.80 -6.13
C PHE A 41 -21.46 -13.18 -5.10
N SER A 42 -20.98 -13.96 -4.12
CA SER A 42 -20.06 -13.43 -3.10
C SER A 42 -18.69 -13.16 -3.73
N PRO A 43 -17.97 -12.10 -3.29
CA PRO A 43 -16.61 -11.86 -3.74
C PRO A 43 -15.72 -13.09 -3.47
N ASN A 44 -14.77 -13.30 -4.38
CA ASN A 44 -13.88 -14.45 -4.39
C ASN A 44 -12.54 -14.14 -3.72
N THR A 45 -12.13 -12.88 -3.74
CA THR A 45 -10.81 -12.44 -3.29
C THR A 45 -10.93 -11.10 -2.57
N SER A 46 -10.15 -10.94 -1.51
CA SER A 46 -9.90 -9.69 -0.81
C SER A 46 -8.50 -9.17 -1.13
N ILE A 47 -8.40 -7.87 -1.36
CA ILE A 47 -7.15 -7.15 -1.55
C ILE A 47 -7.02 -6.12 -0.42
N GLU A 48 -6.05 -6.32 0.46
CA GLU A 48 -5.70 -5.36 1.50
C GLU A 48 -4.57 -4.46 0.98
N VAL A 49 -4.82 -3.15 0.92
CA VAL A 49 -3.81 -2.13 0.64
C VAL A 49 -3.38 -1.53 1.97
N GLN A 50 -2.11 -1.70 2.32
CA GLN A 50 -1.52 -1.16 3.53
C GLN A 50 -0.57 -0.01 3.20
N SER A 51 -0.71 1.13 3.89
CA SER A 51 0.23 2.24 3.77
C SER A 51 1.57 1.89 4.40
N VAL A 52 2.65 2.23 3.71
CA VAL A 52 4.01 2.25 4.25
C VAL A 52 4.60 3.67 4.20
N SER A 53 3.74 4.67 4.01
CA SER A 53 4.05 6.09 4.02
C SER A 53 3.69 6.71 5.38
N ASP A 54 4.56 7.59 5.86
CA ASP A 54 4.29 8.42 7.06
C ASP A 54 3.33 9.58 6.76
N LYS A 55 3.06 9.85 5.47
CA LYS A 55 2.07 10.83 5.01
C LYS A 55 0.73 10.15 4.71
N PRO A 56 -0.41 10.85 4.93
CA PRO A 56 -1.72 10.36 4.53
C PRO A 56 -1.77 10.04 3.03
N LEU A 57 -2.38 8.91 2.68
CA LEU A 57 -2.61 8.49 1.30
C LEU A 57 -4.09 8.24 1.09
N ASN A 58 -4.59 8.65 -0.07
CA ASN A 58 -5.97 8.39 -0.47
C ASN A 58 -5.97 7.45 -1.67
N VAL A 59 -6.49 6.25 -1.46
CA VAL A 59 -6.63 5.26 -2.53
C VAL A 59 -7.96 5.49 -3.23
N LYS A 60 -7.89 5.87 -4.51
CA LYS A 60 -9.05 6.16 -5.35
C LYS A 60 -9.67 4.90 -5.93
N LYS A 61 -8.83 3.96 -6.38
CA LYS A 61 -9.27 2.66 -6.90
C LYS A 61 -8.13 1.65 -6.92
N VAL A 62 -8.48 0.37 -6.89
CA VAL A 62 -7.58 -0.76 -7.11
C VAL A 62 -8.01 -1.49 -8.36
N VAL A 63 -7.09 -1.69 -9.30
CA VAL A 63 -7.32 -2.40 -10.56
C VAL A 63 -6.48 -3.67 -10.57
N VAL A 64 -7.07 -4.79 -10.95
CA VAL A 64 -6.42 -6.10 -10.96
C VAL A 64 -6.38 -6.61 -12.39
N ASN A 65 -5.23 -7.16 -12.83
CA ASN A 65 -5.02 -7.71 -14.17
C ASN A 65 -5.56 -6.79 -15.28
N ARG A 66 -5.20 -5.50 -15.23
CA ARG A 66 -5.69 -4.47 -16.17
C ARG A 66 -7.22 -4.37 -16.31
N GLY A 67 -7.96 -4.73 -15.26
CA GLY A 67 -9.41 -4.67 -15.22
C GLY A 67 -10.13 -5.98 -15.53
N ALA A 68 -9.42 -7.12 -15.56
CA ALA A 68 -10.05 -8.42 -15.77
C ALA A 68 -10.95 -8.87 -14.60
N CYS A 69 -10.75 -8.31 -13.41
CA CYS A 69 -11.54 -8.63 -12.22
C CYS A 69 -12.61 -7.57 -11.97
N LEU A 70 -13.81 -8.01 -11.58
CA LEU A 70 -14.88 -7.10 -11.20
C LEU A 70 -14.62 -6.59 -9.77
N ALA A 71 -14.24 -5.31 -9.65
CA ALA A 71 -14.27 -4.67 -8.34
C ALA A 71 -15.72 -4.49 -7.91
N LEU A 72 -16.05 -4.91 -6.69
CA LEU A 72 -17.34 -4.54 -6.12
C LEU A 72 -17.38 -3.00 -6.00
N PRO A 73 -18.56 -2.39 -6.19
CA PRO A 73 -18.70 -0.93 -6.16
C PRO A 73 -18.36 -0.43 -4.75
N ASP A 74 -17.11 -0.03 -4.58
CA ASP A 74 -16.62 0.75 -3.47
C ASP A 74 -16.11 2.06 -4.07
N ASP A 75 -17.04 2.86 -4.61
CA ASP A 75 -16.77 4.15 -5.26
C ASP A 75 -16.26 5.23 -4.29
N ARG A 76 -15.85 4.83 -3.09
CA ARG A 76 -15.36 5.73 -2.05
C ARG A 76 -13.85 5.64 -2.02
N THR A 77 -13.21 6.79 -2.21
CA THR A 77 -11.80 6.97 -1.87
C THR A 77 -11.56 6.51 -0.42
N LYS A 78 -10.60 5.60 -0.21
CA LYS A 78 -10.20 5.13 1.11
C LYS A 78 -9.01 5.94 1.60
N ASN A 79 -9.14 6.52 2.78
CA ASN A 79 -8.07 7.26 3.43
C ASN A 79 -7.20 6.30 4.26
N LEU A 80 -5.89 6.34 4.04
CA LEU A 80 -4.85 5.67 4.81
C LEU A 80 -4.05 6.76 5.55
N PRO A 81 -4.45 7.14 6.78
CA PRO A 81 -3.95 8.34 7.44
C PRO A 81 -2.48 8.28 7.87
N SER A 82 -1.92 7.08 8.02
CA SER A 82 -0.56 6.88 8.55
C SER A 82 0.04 5.53 8.13
N TYR A 83 1.34 5.34 8.43
CA TYR A 83 2.03 4.07 8.29
C TYR A 83 1.24 2.94 8.96
N GLY A 84 1.09 1.83 8.24
CA GLY A 84 0.41 0.64 8.71
C GLY A 84 -1.12 0.68 8.58
N SER A 85 -1.73 1.82 8.24
CA SER A 85 -3.16 1.92 7.94
C SER A 85 -3.54 1.02 6.77
N ARG A 86 -4.74 0.42 6.82
CA ARG A 86 -5.20 -0.60 5.85
C ARG A 86 -6.56 -0.25 5.27
N ALA A 87 -6.75 -0.59 4.00
CA ALA A 87 -8.03 -0.55 3.33
C ALA A 87 -8.24 -1.87 2.59
N GLU A 88 -9.41 -2.46 2.75
CA GLU A 88 -9.79 -3.72 2.13
C GLU A 88 -10.67 -3.48 0.90
N TYR A 89 -10.40 -4.21 -0.17
CA TYR A 89 -11.17 -4.20 -1.41
C TYR A 89 -11.62 -5.60 -1.76
N LEU A 90 -12.93 -5.77 -1.95
CA LEU A 90 -13.53 -7.04 -2.31
C LEU A 90 -13.70 -7.14 -3.82
N MET A 91 -13.19 -8.24 -4.38
CA MET A 91 -13.16 -8.50 -5.82
C MET A 91 -13.98 -9.75 -6.16
N GLY A 92 -14.84 -9.62 -7.16
CA GLY A 92 -15.57 -10.74 -7.77
C GLY A 92 -14.87 -11.23 -9.04
N GLY A 93 -15.04 -12.52 -9.34
CA GLY A 93 -14.63 -13.07 -10.64
C GLY A 93 -13.14 -13.37 -10.82
N CYS A 94 -12.31 -13.14 -9.79
CA CYS A 94 -10.90 -13.54 -9.77
C CYS A 94 -10.56 -14.29 -8.49
N TYR A 95 -9.63 -15.23 -8.59
CA TYR A 95 -9.00 -15.88 -7.44
C TYR A 95 -7.56 -15.38 -7.32
N ALA A 96 -7.03 -15.33 -6.10
CA ALA A 96 -5.68 -14.86 -5.79
C ALA A 96 -4.62 -15.54 -6.67
N LYS A 97 -4.74 -16.85 -6.87
CA LYS A 97 -3.85 -17.65 -7.74
C LYS A 97 -3.78 -17.21 -9.21
N HIS A 98 -4.72 -16.40 -9.69
CA HIS A 98 -4.77 -15.91 -11.07
C HIS A 98 -4.44 -14.42 -11.18
N ILE A 99 -4.05 -13.77 -10.08
CA ILE A 99 -3.66 -12.37 -10.08
C ILE A 99 -2.20 -12.25 -10.47
N THR A 100 -1.96 -11.60 -11.61
CA THR A 100 -0.63 -11.37 -12.20
C THR A 100 -0.17 -9.92 -12.05
N GLU A 101 -1.12 -8.99 -11.88
CA GLU A 101 -0.86 -7.56 -11.78
C GLU A 101 -1.89 -6.89 -10.87
N ILE A 102 -1.45 -5.99 -9.98
CA ILE A 102 -2.33 -5.08 -9.21
C ILE A 102 -1.81 -3.64 -9.38
N ALA A 103 -2.70 -2.72 -9.74
CA ALA A 103 -2.43 -1.29 -9.83
C ALA A 103 -3.29 -0.52 -8.82
N VAL A 104 -2.64 0.17 -7.89
CA VAL A 104 -3.28 1.03 -6.89
C VAL A 104 -3.19 2.47 -7.37
N TYR A 105 -4.34 3.11 -7.59
CA TYR A 105 -4.43 4.50 -8.02
C TYR A 105 -4.67 5.39 -6.82
N LEU A 106 -3.78 6.35 -6.60
CA LEU A 106 -3.90 7.36 -5.57
C LEU A 106 -4.59 8.63 -6.10
N ASP A 107 -5.13 9.46 -5.21
CA ASP A 107 -5.82 10.71 -5.55
C ASP A 107 -4.93 11.76 -6.23
N ASN A 108 -3.63 11.72 -5.96
CA ASN A 108 -2.60 12.58 -6.52
C ASN A 108 -2.10 12.13 -7.91
N ASN A 109 -2.86 11.31 -8.63
CA ASN A 109 -2.54 10.70 -9.92
C ASN A 109 -1.33 9.73 -9.93
N GLN A 110 -0.78 9.37 -8.77
CA GLN A 110 0.25 8.33 -8.70
C GLN A 110 -0.38 6.95 -8.83
N VAL A 111 0.33 6.05 -9.51
CA VAL A 111 -0.06 4.65 -9.67
C VAL A 111 1.07 3.77 -9.15
N VAL A 112 0.75 2.91 -8.19
CA VAL A 112 1.69 1.91 -7.65
C VAL A 112 1.32 0.56 -8.24
N VAL A 113 2.22 -0.02 -9.04
CA VAL A 113 1.98 -1.27 -9.75
C VAL A 113 2.80 -2.40 -9.12
N PHE A 114 2.13 -3.53 -8.90
CA PHE A 114 2.70 -4.78 -8.41
C PHE A 114 2.53 -5.84 -9.49
N ASN A 115 3.65 -6.38 -9.98
CA ASN A 115 3.66 -7.49 -10.93
C ASN A 115 4.04 -8.77 -10.18
N PHE A 116 3.22 -9.81 -10.32
CA PHE A 116 3.39 -11.12 -9.68
C PHE A 116 3.78 -12.22 -10.68
N ASN A 117 3.89 -11.89 -11.97
CA ASN A 117 4.48 -12.77 -12.97
C ASN A 117 5.98 -12.89 -12.73
N ASN A 118 6.39 -13.94 -12.02
CA ASN A 118 7.76 -14.41 -11.93
C ASN A 118 7.78 -15.91 -12.25
#